data_AF-A0A7C4GUR6-F1
#
_entry.id   AF-A0A7C4GUR6-F1
#
_cell.length_a   1.000
_cell.length_b   1.000
_cell.length_c   1.000
_cell.angle_alpha   90.00
_cell.angle_beta   90.00
_cell.angle_gamma   90.00
#
_symmetry.space_group_name_H-M   'P 1'
#
loop_
_entity.id
_entity.type
_entity.pdbx_description
1 polymer ?
#
loop_
_entity_poly.entity_id
_entity_poly.type
_entity_poly.pdbx_seq_one_letter_code
_entity_poly.pdbx_strand_id
1 'polypeptide(L)'
;MEILVAAHLLEEGYEDVDVESPLGGLVADVVATKNGSKTIVEIETGFTPAEHSVDPVEYLRARIIGKAARYSAHSDKFVLAFPIYYLPPIPPALLKNPSERSVEEVKQLSDIINAYYKNPPLSIEDIMKARLDHIYILHVDRGKVFEIDPKGFLELYTSGKNWFDTYGYIVTRL
;
A
#
# COMPACT_ATOMS: atom_id res chain seq x y z
N MET A 1 14.28 3.77 1.35
CA MET A 1 13.05 4.53 0.98
C MET A 1 12.32 5.00 2.23
N GLU A 2 12.35 4.19 3.28
CA GLU A 2 11.92 4.43 4.66
C GLU A 2 12.38 5.80 5.18
N ILE A 3 13.66 6.15 4.99
CA ILE A 3 14.21 7.45 5.40
C ILE A 3 13.54 8.63 4.68
N LEU A 4 13.21 8.49 3.39
CA LEU A 4 12.50 9.54 2.64
C LEU A 4 11.08 9.70 3.18
N VAL A 5 10.39 8.60 3.42
CA VAL A 5 9.04 8.61 4.01
C VAL A 5 9.07 9.22 5.42
N ALA A 6 10.06 8.84 6.24
CA ALA A 6 10.22 9.37 7.59
C ALA A 6 10.48 10.88 7.57
N ALA A 7 11.37 11.36 6.70
CA ALA A 7 11.64 12.78 6.53
C ALA A 7 10.38 13.54 6.11
N HIS A 8 9.63 13.03 5.12
CA HIS A 8 8.36 13.61 4.68
C HIS A 8 7.34 13.72 5.81
N LEU A 9 7.20 12.67 6.63
CA LEU A 9 6.29 12.68 7.78
C LEU A 9 6.72 13.70 8.84
N LEU A 10 8.02 13.82 9.13
CA LEU A 10 8.52 14.86 10.04
C LEU A 10 8.24 16.27 9.52
N GLU A 11 8.42 16.50 8.21
CA GLU A 11 8.09 17.78 7.56
C GLU A 11 6.58 18.10 7.63
N GLU A 12 5.73 17.08 7.51
CA GLU A 12 4.29 17.17 7.71
C GLU A 12 3.88 17.34 9.18
N GLY A 13 4.83 17.39 10.12
CA GLY A 13 4.58 17.65 11.54
C GLY A 13 4.09 16.43 12.33
N TYR A 14 4.52 15.23 11.95
CA TYR A 14 4.46 14.06 12.83
C TYR A 14 5.51 14.19 13.95
N GLU A 15 5.17 13.73 15.15
CA GLU A 15 5.94 13.98 16.38
C GLU A 15 6.94 12.85 16.66
N ASP A 16 6.50 11.59 16.52
CA ASP A 16 7.30 10.39 16.68
C ASP A 16 7.33 9.64 15.35
N VAL A 17 8.50 9.35 14.80
CA VAL A 17 8.68 8.65 13.52
C VAL A 17 9.79 7.61 13.65
N ASP A 18 9.42 6.34 13.51
CA ASP A 18 10.32 5.19 13.60
C ASP A 18 10.36 4.42 12.28
N VAL A 19 11.55 4.05 11.85
CA VAL A 19 11.77 3.13 10.72
C VAL A 19 11.99 1.70 11.22
N GLU A 20 11.57 0.71 10.46
CA GLU A 20 11.67 -0.72 10.83
C GLU A 20 11.10 -1.01 12.24
N SER A 21 9.92 -0.45 12.52
CA SER A 21 9.32 -0.48 13.84
C SER A 21 8.60 -1.81 14.11
N PRO A 22 8.87 -2.50 15.24
CA PRO A 22 8.23 -3.77 15.55
C PRO A 22 6.75 -3.60 15.93
N LEU A 23 5.90 -4.45 15.37
CA LEU A 23 4.45 -4.47 15.58
C LEU A 23 3.95 -5.89 15.85
N GLY A 24 4.00 -6.34 17.11
CA GLY A 24 3.33 -7.57 17.54
C GLY A 24 3.68 -8.83 16.72
N GLY A 25 4.95 -8.98 16.32
CA GLY A 25 5.43 -10.10 15.49
C GLY A 25 5.61 -9.74 14.00
N LEU A 26 5.23 -8.53 13.60
CA LEU A 26 5.56 -7.91 12.32
C LEU A 26 6.63 -6.83 12.52
N VAL A 27 7.20 -6.37 11.43
CA VAL A 27 8.02 -5.15 11.37
C VAL A 27 7.39 -4.27 10.30
N ALA A 28 7.03 -3.04 10.68
CA ALA A 28 6.54 -2.05 9.73
C ALA A 28 7.68 -1.21 9.17
N ASP A 29 7.57 -0.83 7.91
CA ASP A 29 8.62 -0.04 7.24
C ASP A 29 8.76 1.34 7.89
N VAL A 30 7.65 2.05 8.13
CA VAL A 30 7.62 3.30 8.91
C VAL A 30 6.36 3.36 9.78
N VAL A 31 6.54 3.77 11.04
CA VAL A 31 5.44 4.07 11.98
C VAL A 31 5.59 5.51 12.43
N ALA A 32 4.50 6.28 12.38
CA ALA A 32 4.52 7.67 12.81
C ALA A 32 3.27 8.04 13.62
N THR A 33 3.41 8.98 14.55
CA THR A 33 2.30 9.50 15.36
C THR A 33 2.12 11.00 15.14
N LYS A 34 0.87 11.44 14.98
CA LYS A 34 0.51 12.86 14.91
C LYS A 34 -0.80 13.09 15.68
N ASN A 35 -0.78 13.96 16.68
CA ASN A 35 -1.93 14.26 17.53
C ASN A 35 -2.57 12.99 18.15
N GLY A 36 -1.73 12.03 18.56
CA GLY A 36 -2.17 10.75 19.12
C GLY A 36 -2.71 9.73 18.10
N SER A 37 -2.79 10.07 16.81
CA SER A 37 -3.17 9.15 15.74
C SER A 37 -1.96 8.46 15.14
N LYS A 38 -2.00 7.12 15.05
CA LYS A 38 -0.94 6.28 14.51
C LYS A 38 -1.11 6.06 13.01
N THR A 39 -0.06 6.35 12.26
CA THR A 39 0.08 6.07 10.83
C THR A 39 1.12 4.99 10.62
N ILE A 40 0.79 3.98 9.82
CA ILE A 40 1.74 2.97 9.35
C ILE A 40 1.88 3.14 7.84
N VAL A 41 3.13 3.22 7.37
CA VAL A 41 3.47 3.24 5.95
C VAL A 41 4.21 1.96 5.60
N GLU A 42 3.69 1.21 4.63
CA GLU A 42 4.34 0.03 4.06
C GLU A 42 4.80 0.32 2.63
N ILE A 43 6.05 0.00 2.33
CA ILE A 43 6.69 0.24 1.05
C ILE A 43 6.64 -1.04 0.22
N GLU A 44 6.15 -0.93 -1.01
CA GLU A 44 6.15 -1.99 -2.01
C GLU A 44 7.07 -1.65 -3.17
N THR A 45 8.07 -2.50 -3.41
CA THR A 45 9.15 -2.28 -4.38
C THR A 45 8.98 -3.09 -5.66
N GLY A 46 7.99 -3.99 -5.70
CA GLY A 46 7.75 -4.89 -6.84
C GLY A 46 8.70 -6.09 -6.89
N PHE A 47 9.40 -6.39 -5.79
CA PHE A 47 10.22 -7.59 -5.70
C PHE A 47 9.37 -8.86 -5.69
N THR A 48 9.70 -9.79 -6.59
CA THR A 48 9.10 -11.13 -6.63
C THR A 48 10.19 -12.20 -6.49
N PRO A 49 10.07 -13.13 -5.53
CA PRO A 49 10.97 -14.27 -5.40
C PRO A 49 10.97 -15.19 -6.63
N ALA A 50 12.05 -15.94 -6.84
CA ALA A 50 12.19 -16.84 -7.99
C ALA A 50 11.10 -17.93 -8.03
N GLU A 51 10.61 -18.35 -6.86
CA GLU A 51 9.55 -19.34 -6.71
C GLU A 51 8.21 -18.88 -7.32
N HIS A 52 8.03 -17.57 -7.48
CA HIS A 52 6.83 -16.94 -8.04
C HIS A 52 7.12 -16.30 -9.41
N SER A 53 8.15 -16.77 -10.13
CA SER A 53 8.51 -16.24 -11.44
C SER A 53 7.49 -16.54 -12.54
N VAL A 54 6.64 -17.55 -12.34
CA VAL A 54 5.62 -17.97 -13.31
C VAL A 54 4.32 -17.19 -13.19
N ASP A 55 4.09 -16.56 -12.03
CA ASP A 55 2.86 -15.83 -11.67
C ASP A 55 3.13 -14.55 -10.84
N PRO A 56 4.12 -13.70 -11.23
CA PRO A 56 4.63 -12.64 -10.37
C PRO A 56 3.60 -11.56 -10.03
N VAL A 57 2.67 -11.29 -10.94
CA VAL A 57 1.62 -10.26 -10.74
C VAL A 57 0.62 -10.70 -9.69
N GLU A 58 0.22 -11.97 -9.69
CA GLU A 58 -0.72 -12.51 -8.69
C GLU A 58 -0.08 -12.63 -7.32
N TYR A 59 1.21 -13.00 -7.26
CA TYR A 59 1.98 -12.93 -6.02
C TYR A 59 2.02 -11.51 -5.44
N LEU A 60 2.32 -10.50 -6.26
CA LEU A 60 2.36 -9.10 -5.82
C LEU A 60 0.98 -8.60 -5.35
N ARG A 61 -0.11 -9.01 -6.03
CA ARG A 61 -1.48 -8.75 -5.58
C ARG A 61 -1.71 -9.33 -4.18
N ALA A 62 -1.39 -10.61 -3.99
CA ALA A 62 -1.55 -11.28 -2.70
C ALA A 62 -0.73 -10.60 -1.59
N ARG A 63 0.50 -10.17 -1.91
CA ARG A 63 1.37 -9.45 -0.98
C ARG A 63 0.77 -8.11 -0.55
N ILE A 64 0.27 -7.31 -1.49
CA ILE A 64 -0.40 -6.03 -1.21
C ILE A 64 -1.63 -6.24 -0.33
N ILE A 65 -2.46 -7.26 -0.63
CA ILE A 65 -3.62 -7.61 0.19
C ILE A 65 -3.19 -7.97 1.61
N GLY A 66 -2.15 -8.81 1.74
CA GLY A 66 -1.64 -9.26 3.02
C GLY A 66 -1.10 -8.11 3.87
N LYS A 67 -0.37 -7.18 3.25
CA LYS A 67 0.10 -5.97 3.92
C LYS A 67 -1.08 -5.09 4.37
N ALA A 68 -2.00 -4.76 3.48
CA ALA A 68 -3.15 -3.95 3.83
C ALA A 68 -3.96 -4.56 4.98
N ALA A 69 -4.25 -5.86 4.94
CA ALA A 69 -5.00 -6.54 6.00
C ALA A 69 -4.26 -6.55 7.34
N ARG A 70 -2.96 -6.90 7.35
CA ARG A 70 -2.19 -7.04 8.59
C ARG A 70 -1.86 -5.70 9.23
N TYR A 71 -1.35 -4.77 8.45
CA TYR A 71 -0.80 -3.52 9.01
C TYR A 71 -1.88 -2.48 9.28
N SER A 72 -2.94 -2.39 8.46
CA SER A 72 -4.03 -1.46 8.75
C SER A 72 -4.81 -1.81 10.02
N ALA A 73 -4.79 -3.07 10.46
CA ALA A 73 -5.36 -3.48 11.74
C ALA A 73 -4.61 -2.89 12.95
N HIS A 74 -3.38 -2.41 12.76
CA HIS A 74 -2.51 -1.86 13.81
C HIS A 74 -2.33 -0.34 13.74
N SER A 75 -2.98 0.34 12.81
CA SER A 75 -2.94 1.81 12.66
C SER A 75 -4.31 2.44 12.79
N ASP A 76 -4.34 3.76 12.90
CA ASP A 76 -5.51 4.57 12.58
C ASP A 76 -5.52 4.90 11.08
N LYS A 77 -4.34 5.19 10.51
CA LYS A 77 -4.13 5.41 9.07
C LYS A 77 -3.11 4.44 8.48
N PHE A 78 -3.45 3.82 7.36
CA PHE A 78 -2.56 2.95 6.60
C PHE A 78 -2.21 3.55 5.25
N VAL A 79 -0.92 3.59 4.95
CA VAL A 79 -0.40 4.14 3.71
C VAL A 79 0.37 3.06 2.96
N LEU A 80 0.05 2.89 1.68
CA LEU A 80 0.87 2.09 0.78
C LEU A 80 1.80 3.02 0.00
N ALA A 81 3.09 2.86 0.16
CA ALA A 81 4.10 3.61 -0.56
C ALA A 81 4.75 2.73 -1.64
N PHE A 82 5.17 3.32 -2.76
CA PHE A 82 5.94 2.63 -3.78
C PHE A 82 6.81 3.61 -4.58
N PRO A 83 7.94 3.18 -5.15
CA PRO A 83 8.79 4.06 -5.95
C PRO A 83 8.13 4.39 -7.29
N ILE A 84 8.37 5.62 -7.76
CA ILE A 84 7.78 6.17 -9.00
C ILE A 84 7.99 5.29 -10.25
N TYR A 85 9.05 4.49 -10.30
CA TYR A 85 9.34 3.58 -11.42
C TYR A 85 8.53 2.27 -11.39
N TYR A 86 7.77 2.00 -10.33
CA TYR A 86 6.99 0.78 -10.15
C TYR A 86 5.52 1.14 -9.96
N LEU A 87 4.65 0.51 -10.73
CA LEU A 87 3.20 0.60 -10.53
C LEU A 87 2.71 -0.71 -9.89
N PRO A 88 2.30 -0.70 -8.61
CA PRO A 88 1.81 -1.90 -7.97
C PRO A 88 0.47 -2.37 -8.54
N PRO A 89 0.27 -3.69 -8.71
CA PRO A 89 -1.00 -4.25 -9.15
C PRO A 89 -2.01 -4.28 -7.97
N ILE A 90 -2.39 -3.12 -7.44
CA ILE A 90 -3.35 -3.03 -6.33
C ILE A 90 -4.72 -3.53 -6.81
N PRO A 91 -5.33 -4.54 -6.16
CA PRO A 91 -6.71 -4.94 -6.47
C PRO A 91 -7.68 -3.76 -6.33
N PRO A 92 -8.54 -3.47 -7.34
CA PRO A 92 -9.46 -2.32 -7.29
C PRO A 92 -10.37 -2.30 -6.06
N ALA A 93 -10.75 -3.47 -5.53
CA ALA A 93 -11.53 -3.57 -4.30
C ALA A 93 -10.82 -2.94 -3.09
N LEU A 94 -9.49 -3.01 -2.99
CA LEU A 94 -8.73 -2.39 -1.89
C LEU A 94 -8.67 -0.87 -1.98
N LEU A 95 -8.89 -0.30 -3.18
CA LEU A 95 -8.95 1.15 -3.38
C LEU A 95 -10.31 1.74 -2.97
N LYS A 96 -11.29 0.89 -2.64
CA LYS A 96 -12.57 1.29 -2.05
C LYS A 96 -12.48 1.29 -0.53
N ASN A 97 -13.30 2.09 0.12
CA ASN A 97 -13.48 1.97 1.56
C ASN A 97 -14.05 0.58 1.91
N PRO A 98 -13.71 0.01 3.08
CA PRO A 98 -14.26 -1.27 3.54
C PRO A 98 -15.77 -1.41 3.38
N SER A 99 -16.52 -0.35 3.69
CA SER A 99 -17.99 -0.32 3.63
C SER A 99 -18.58 -0.32 2.20
N GLU A 100 -17.76 -0.05 1.18
CA GLU A 100 -18.19 0.06 -0.22
C GLU A 100 -17.92 -1.23 -1.03
N ARG A 101 -17.27 -2.22 -0.41
CA ARG A 101 -16.93 -3.48 -1.07
C ARG A 101 -18.11 -4.44 -1.04
N SER A 102 -18.35 -5.08 -2.18
CA SER A 102 -19.29 -6.20 -2.27
C SER A 102 -18.69 -7.47 -1.65
N VAL A 103 -19.56 -8.39 -1.26
CA VAL A 103 -19.15 -9.72 -0.76
C VAL A 103 -18.30 -10.48 -1.78
N GLU A 104 -18.64 -10.37 -3.07
CA GLU A 104 -17.91 -11.03 -4.15
C GLU A 104 -16.49 -10.47 -4.30
N GLU A 105 -16.31 -9.16 -4.14
CA GLU A 105 -14.98 -8.53 -4.15
C GLU A 105 -14.12 -9.00 -2.97
N VAL A 106 -14.68 -9.05 -1.76
CA VAL A 106 -13.96 -9.56 -0.58
C VAL A 106 -13.57 -11.02 -0.77
N LYS A 107 -14.45 -11.83 -1.37
CA LYS A 107 -14.16 -13.22 -1.70
C LYS A 107 -13.03 -13.35 -2.72
N GLN A 108 -13.01 -12.53 -3.77
CA GLN A 108 -11.90 -12.50 -4.73
C GLN A 108 -10.56 -12.16 -4.06
N LEU A 109 -10.53 -11.18 -3.15
CA LEU A 109 -9.32 -10.87 -2.38
C LEU A 109 -8.87 -12.06 -1.53
N SER A 110 -9.83 -12.77 -0.91
CA SER A 110 -9.58 -13.98 -0.14
C SER A 110 -9.00 -15.12 -0.98
N ASP A 111 -9.56 -15.36 -2.17
CA ASP A 111 -9.11 -16.41 -3.06
C ASP A 111 -7.67 -16.16 -3.53
N ILE A 112 -7.34 -14.90 -3.86
CA ILE A 112 -5.97 -14.50 -4.21
C ILE A 112 -5.02 -14.75 -3.03
N ILE A 113 -5.33 -14.26 -1.84
CA ILE A 113 -4.37 -14.37 -0.73
C ILE A 113 -4.16 -15.80 -0.26
N ASN A 114 -5.21 -16.62 -0.24
CA ASN A 114 -5.14 -18.03 0.18
C ASN A 114 -4.32 -18.90 -0.78
N ALA A 115 -4.14 -18.47 -2.04
CA ALA A 115 -3.27 -19.14 -3.00
C ALA A 115 -1.78 -19.03 -2.62
N TYR A 116 -1.37 -17.94 -1.95
CA TYR A 116 0.04 -17.64 -1.67
C TYR A 116 0.41 -17.68 -0.18
N TYR A 117 -0.49 -17.27 0.71
CA TYR A 117 -0.22 -17.13 2.14
C TYR A 117 -1.07 -18.08 2.97
N LYS A 118 -0.43 -19.08 3.60
CA LYS A 118 -1.10 -20.03 4.48
C LYS A 118 -0.77 -19.83 5.96
N ASN A 119 0.30 -19.09 6.28
CA ASN A 119 0.79 -18.91 7.65
C ASN A 119 1.34 -17.48 7.90
N PRO A 120 0.81 -16.72 8.88
CA PRO A 120 -0.50 -16.95 9.50
C PRO A 120 -1.62 -16.71 8.45
N PRO A 121 -2.69 -17.51 8.48
CA PRO A 121 -3.84 -17.29 7.61
C PRO A 121 -4.53 -15.97 7.98
N LEU A 122 -5.10 -15.29 6.98
CA LEU A 122 -5.95 -14.13 7.18
C LEU A 122 -7.41 -14.55 7.12
N SER A 123 -8.21 -14.09 8.09
CA SER A 123 -9.65 -14.34 8.07
C SER A 123 -10.34 -13.44 7.04
N ILE A 124 -11.54 -13.84 6.61
CA ILE A 124 -12.40 -12.98 5.78
C ILE A 124 -12.66 -11.63 6.46
N GLU A 125 -12.75 -11.62 7.81
CA GLU A 125 -12.95 -10.41 8.59
C GLU A 125 -11.75 -9.47 8.50
N ASP A 126 -10.52 -10.00 8.55
CA ASP A 126 -9.30 -9.20 8.38
C ASP A 126 -9.25 -8.54 7.01
N ILE A 127 -9.59 -9.30 5.96
CA ILE A 127 -9.62 -8.82 4.57
C ILE A 127 -10.73 -7.78 4.38
N MET A 128 -11.90 -8.01 4.97
CA MET A 128 -13.02 -7.08 4.91
C MET A 128 -12.67 -5.74 5.57
N LYS A 129 -11.95 -5.76 6.70
CA LYS A 129 -11.52 -4.56 7.43
C LYS A 129 -10.27 -3.89 6.87
N ALA A 130 -9.51 -4.58 6.01
CA ALA A 130 -8.31 -4.05 5.38
C ALA A 130 -8.59 -2.71 4.70
N ARG A 131 -7.73 -1.71 4.88
CA ARG A 131 -7.92 -0.39 4.26
C ARG A 131 -6.62 0.17 3.74
N LEU A 132 -6.75 1.05 2.76
CA LEU A 132 -5.73 1.95 2.28
C LEU A 132 -6.31 3.35 2.51
N ASP A 133 -5.66 4.17 3.31
CA ASP A 133 -6.11 5.53 3.59
C ASP A 133 -5.41 6.54 2.67
N HIS A 134 -4.12 6.31 2.38
CA HIS A 134 -3.34 7.10 1.42
C HIS A 134 -2.41 6.21 0.60
N ILE A 135 -1.96 6.74 -0.54
CA ILE A 135 -0.93 6.14 -1.39
C ILE A 135 0.19 7.15 -1.58
N TYR A 136 1.41 6.71 -1.34
CA TYR A 136 2.62 7.52 -1.52
C TYR A 136 3.43 7.05 -2.73
N ILE A 137 3.74 7.96 -3.65
CA ILE A 137 4.61 7.71 -4.80
C ILE A 137 5.96 8.35 -4.49
N LEU A 138 7.00 7.52 -4.39
CA LEU A 138 8.31 7.94 -3.91
C LEU A 138 9.24 8.25 -5.09
N HIS A 139 9.69 9.50 -5.18
CA HIS A 139 10.75 9.89 -6.10
C HIS A 139 12.07 10.03 -5.33
N VAL A 140 12.75 8.88 -5.15
CA VAL A 140 13.97 8.79 -4.32
C VAL A 140 15.07 9.73 -4.79
N ASP A 141 15.35 9.81 -6.09
CA ASP A 141 16.42 10.67 -6.62
C ASP A 141 16.18 12.17 -6.39
N ARG A 142 14.91 12.59 -6.25
CA ARG A 142 14.54 13.98 -5.99
C ARG A 142 14.23 14.25 -4.52
N GLY A 143 14.27 13.22 -3.67
CA GLY A 143 13.85 13.33 -2.27
C GLY A 143 12.40 13.81 -2.12
N LYS A 144 11.49 13.40 -3.01
CA LYS A 144 10.07 13.82 -2.98
C LYS A 144 9.12 12.66 -2.74
N VAL A 145 8.03 12.95 -2.03
CA VAL A 145 6.87 12.07 -1.87
C VAL A 145 5.66 12.76 -2.49
N PHE A 146 4.90 12.02 -3.30
CA PHE A 146 3.62 12.48 -3.83
C PHE A 146 2.49 11.68 -3.20
N GLU A 147 1.49 12.39 -2.70
CA GLU A 147 0.33 11.78 -2.06
C GLU A 147 -0.85 11.73 -3.02
N ILE A 148 -1.55 10.60 -3.04
CA ILE A 148 -2.82 10.44 -3.73
C ILE A 148 -3.76 9.60 -2.86
N ASP A 149 -5.03 9.96 -2.82
CA ASP A 149 -6.03 9.15 -2.15
C ASP A 149 -6.38 7.91 -3.00
N PRO A 150 -6.85 6.81 -2.39
CA PRO A 150 -7.16 5.58 -3.11
C PRO A 150 -8.19 5.74 -4.24
N LYS A 151 -9.17 6.63 -4.07
CA LYS A 151 -10.19 6.88 -5.09
C LYS A 151 -9.58 7.62 -6.28
N GLY A 152 -8.78 8.66 -6.05
CA GLY A 152 -8.03 9.34 -7.09
C GLY A 152 -7.11 8.38 -7.86
N PHE A 153 -6.48 7.43 -7.16
CA PHE A 153 -5.67 6.40 -7.80
C PHE A 153 -6.50 5.42 -8.65
N LEU A 154 -7.68 5.02 -8.18
CA LEU A 154 -8.63 4.20 -8.97
C LEU A 154 -9.13 4.94 -10.22
N GLU A 155 -9.38 6.24 -10.11
CA GLU A 155 -9.74 7.08 -11.26
C GLU A 155 -8.61 7.13 -12.30
N LEU A 156 -7.34 7.23 -11.88
CA LEU A 156 -6.21 7.13 -12.81
C LEU A 156 -6.21 5.80 -13.57
N TYR A 157 -6.44 4.69 -12.87
CA TYR A 157 -6.53 3.35 -13.47
C TYR A 157 -7.69 3.21 -14.47
N THR A 158 -8.83 3.83 -14.18
CA THR A 158 -10.06 3.67 -14.97
C THR A 158 -10.25 4.73 -16.06
N SER A 159 -9.52 5.85 -15.98
CA SER A 159 -9.64 6.99 -16.91
C SER A 159 -9.27 6.68 -18.37
N GLY A 160 -8.69 5.52 -18.66
CA GLY A 160 -8.28 5.13 -20.01
C GLY A 160 -7.14 5.96 -20.59
N LYS A 161 -6.58 6.91 -19.84
CA LYS A 161 -5.30 7.55 -20.17
C LYS A 161 -4.24 6.47 -20.17
N ASN A 162 -3.43 6.39 -21.24
CA ASN A 162 -2.41 5.35 -21.28
C ASN A 162 -1.42 5.60 -20.12
N TRP A 163 -0.80 4.54 -19.62
CA TRP A 163 0.14 4.66 -18.50
C TRP A 163 1.30 5.62 -18.80
N PHE A 164 1.77 5.73 -20.05
CA PHE A 164 2.80 6.70 -20.42
C PHE A 164 2.34 8.15 -20.21
N ASP A 165 1.06 8.45 -20.42
CA ASP A 165 0.51 9.78 -20.17
C ASP A 165 0.43 10.07 -18.67
N THR A 166 0.04 9.07 -17.87
CA THR A 166 -0.04 9.16 -16.41
C THR A 166 1.36 9.23 -15.77
N TYR A 167 2.28 8.37 -16.20
CA TYR A 167 3.68 8.39 -15.80
C TYR A 167 4.36 9.69 -16.23
N GLY A 168 4.10 10.14 -17.47
CA GLY A 168 4.54 11.44 -17.96
C GLY A 168 4.04 12.56 -17.07
N TYR A 169 2.76 12.57 -16.71
CA TYR A 169 2.19 13.54 -15.76
C TYR A 169 2.88 13.50 -14.39
N ILE A 170 3.05 12.31 -13.81
CA ILE A 170 3.67 12.13 -12.48
C ILE A 170 5.15 12.53 -12.50
N VAL A 171 5.92 12.20 -13.55
CA VAL A 171 7.36 12.52 -13.62
C VAL A 171 7.63 13.98 -13.99
N THR A 172 6.73 14.61 -14.76
CA THR A 172 6.95 15.98 -15.28
C THR A 172 6.27 17.09 -14.50
N ARG A 173 5.17 16.82 -13.78
CA ARG A 173 4.38 17.87 -13.11
C ARG A 173 4.31 17.75 -11.59
N LEU A 174 4.60 16.58 -11.02
CA LEU A 174 4.80 16.38 -9.59
C LEU A 174 6.32 16.45 -9.31
#